data_AF-A0A7Y5N866-F1
#
_entry.id   AF-A0A7Y5N866-F1
#
_cell.length_a   1.000
_cell.length_b   1.000
_cell.length_c   1.000
_cell.angle_alpha   90.00
_cell.angle_beta   90.00
_cell.angle_gamma   90.00
#
_symmetry.space_group_name_H-M   'P 1'
#
loop_
_entity.id
_entity.type
_entity.pdbx_description
1 polymer ?
#
loop_
_entity_poly.entity_id
_entity_poly.type
_entity_poly.pdbx_seq_one_letter_code
_entity_poly.pdbx_strand_id
1 'polypeptide(L)'
;MMFFRGKQPEGSIWKRFRASMDGFTFVEEDDYYAAHVVANAERVVDLFYTLSEQLSPAVDLVVDDRRNGRTWKGDALALPDVRDAIARTKVLLAQHAGVEVSIYTSDDQLTLNPYLELFIYARTDRWLYMLEGKGLHEQRAVRTKSWKVKRDDFPPAPELDRAIASAAERLGLTAA
;
A
#
# COMPACT_ATOMS: atom_id res chain seq x y z
N MET A 1 58.24 -7.36 6.88
CA MET A 1 57.11 -7.39 7.83
C MET A 1 56.09 -6.36 7.35
N MET A 2 54.80 -6.73 7.34
CA MET A 2 53.62 -5.94 6.96
C MET A 2 53.59 -4.53 7.62
N PHE A 3 52.86 -3.52 7.13
CA PHE A 3 51.40 -3.39 7.25
C PHE A 3 50.80 -2.41 6.23
N PHE A 4 49.74 -2.86 5.54
CA PHE A 4 48.87 -2.04 4.71
C PHE A 4 48.03 -1.10 5.59
N ARG A 5 48.15 0.23 5.38
CA ARG A 5 47.19 1.21 5.92
C ARG A 5 45.94 1.24 5.03
N GLY A 6 44.94 0.45 5.40
CA GLY A 6 43.58 0.64 4.91
C GLY A 6 43.01 1.95 5.47
N LYS A 7 42.51 2.83 4.61
CA LYS A 7 41.66 3.95 5.03
C LYS A 7 40.38 3.34 5.60
N GLN A 8 40.15 3.45 6.91
CA GLN A 8 38.82 3.26 7.47
C GLN A 8 37.87 4.25 6.76
N PRO A 9 36.80 3.79 6.10
CA PRO A 9 35.73 4.70 5.75
C PRO A 9 35.03 5.08 7.06
N GLU A 10 35.11 6.33 7.47
CA GLU A 10 34.15 6.95 8.40
C GLU A 10 32.78 7.09 7.70
N GLY A 11 32.22 5.96 7.25
CA GLY A 11 30.82 5.87 6.90
C GLY A 11 30.05 5.64 8.20
N SER A 12 29.73 6.73 8.90
CA SER A 12 28.92 6.71 10.11
C SER A 12 27.74 5.73 9.97
N ILE A 13 27.78 4.67 10.77
CA ILE A 13 26.77 3.60 10.81
C ILE A 13 25.36 4.22 11.00
N TRP A 14 25.29 5.38 11.66
CA TRP A 14 24.08 6.19 11.86
C TRP A 14 23.46 6.79 10.59
N LYS A 15 24.19 6.90 9.49
CA LYS A 15 23.63 7.31 8.17
C LYS A 15 22.99 6.12 7.44
N ARG A 16 23.47 4.89 7.70
CA ARG A 16 22.89 3.66 7.11
C ARG A 16 21.59 3.23 7.78
N PHE A 17 21.37 3.60 9.05
CA PHE A 17 20.09 3.41 9.73
C PHE A 17 19.03 4.49 9.42
N ARG A 18 19.39 5.58 8.70
CA ARG A 18 18.46 6.66 8.28
C ARG A 18 17.94 6.52 6.85
N ALA A 19 18.38 5.50 6.12
CA ALA A 19 17.83 5.13 4.81
C ALA A 19 16.94 3.89 5.05
N SER A 20 15.63 3.95 5.20
CA SER A 20 14.61 4.87 4.71
C SER A 20 13.64 5.22 5.83
N MET A 21 13.47 6.49 6.18
CA MET A 21 12.30 6.90 6.95
C MET A 21 11.05 6.61 6.12
N ASP A 22 10.08 5.90 6.71
CA ASP A 22 8.73 5.81 6.16
C ASP A 22 8.25 7.22 5.85
N GLY A 23 7.88 7.44 4.59
CA GLY A 23 7.69 8.78 4.07
C GLY A 23 6.47 8.86 3.19
N PHE A 24 5.97 10.06 3.03
CA PHE A 24 4.92 10.35 2.07
C PHE A 24 5.16 11.68 1.38
N THR A 25 4.69 11.80 0.16
CA THR A 25 4.42 13.12 -0.43
C THR A 25 2.98 13.47 -0.16
N PHE A 26 2.68 14.76 0.00
CA PHE A 26 1.34 15.28 0.11
C PHE A 26 1.17 16.42 -0.88
N VAL A 27 0.08 16.41 -1.64
CA VAL A 27 -0.24 17.47 -2.58
C VAL A 27 -1.69 17.86 -2.42
N GLU A 28 -1.93 19.17 -2.55
CA GLU A 28 -3.24 19.76 -2.71
C GLU A 28 -3.41 20.07 -4.19
N GLU A 29 -4.43 19.49 -4.79
CA GLU A 29 -4.91 19.77 -6.14
C GLU A 29 -6.28 20.43 -6.01
N ASP A 30 -6.72 21.18 -7.03
CA ASP A 30 -7.86 22.11 -6.94
C ASP A 30 -9.10 21.58 -6.20
N ASP A 31 -9.43 20.30 -6.35
CA ASP A 31 -10.61 19.66 -5.76
C ASP A 31 -10.30 18.48 -4.80
N TYR A 32 -9.03 18.12 -4.59
CA TYR A 32 -8.67 16.98 -3.75
C TYR A 32 -7.25 17.05 -3.17
N TYR A 33 -7.05 16.34 -2.08
CA TYR A 33 -5.76 16.09 -1.47
C TYR A 33 -5.28 14.68 -1.85
N ALA A 34 -4.01 14.54 -2.20
CA ALA A 34 -3.39 13.25 -2.48
C ALA A 34 -2.15 13.01 -1.64
N ALA A 35 -2.10 11.84 -1.01
CA ALA A 35 -0.90 11.34 -0.36
C ALA A 35 -0.37 10.12 -1.13
N HIS A 36 0.95 10.08 -1.32
CA HIS A 36 1.63 8.89 -1.81
C HIS A 36 2.64 8.45 -0.76
N VAL A 37 2.35 7.29 -0.16
CA VAL A 37 3.06 6.72 0.98
C VAL A 37 3.97 5.59 0.49
N VAL A 38 5.24 5.68 0.86
CA VAL A 38 6.25 4.65 0.59
C VAL A 38 6.93 4.26 1.89
N ALA A 39 6.85 2.97 2.20
CA ALA A 39 7.54 2.32 3.31
C ALA A 39 7.99 0.91 2.87
N ASN A 40 8.49 0.11 3.81
CA ASN A 40 8.68 -1.32 3.54
C ASN A 40 7.33 -2.04 3.35
N ALA A 41 7.35 -3.20 2.69
CA ALA A 41 6.16 -3.94 2.27
C ALA A 41 5.15 -4.19 3.41
N GLU A 42 5.60 -4.81 4.50
CA GLU A 42 4.77 -5.10 5.67
C GLU A 42 4.16 -3.83 6.25
N ARG A 43 4.98 -2.79 6.39
CA ARG A 43 4.56 -1.49 6.91
C ARG A 43 3.50 -0.82 6.05
N VAL A 44 3.64 -0.82 4.73
CA VAL A 44 2.64 -0.21 3.82
C VAL A 44 1.32 -0.96 3.91
N VAL A 45 1.36 -2.30 3.91
CA VAL A 45 0.13 -3.10 4.01
C VAL A 45 -0.54 -2.92 5.38
N ASP A 46 0.23 -2.89 6.47
CA ASP A 46 -0.31 -2.62 7.80
C ASP A 46 -0.87 -1.19 7.94
N LEU A 47 -0.24 -0.20 7.29
CA LEU A 47 -0.77 1.17 7.21
C LEU A 47 -2.08 1.20 6.43
N PHE A 48 -2.15 0.56 5.26
CA PHE A 48 -3.39 0.44 4.48
C PHE A 48 -4.52 -0.18 5.32
N TYR A 49 -4.25 -1.31 5.98
CA TYR A 49 -5.21 -1.95 6.88
C TYR A 49 -5.62 -1.01 8.04
N THR A 50 -4.67 -0.37 8.71
CA THR A 50 -4.96 0.51 9.86
C THR A 50 -5.75 1.75 9.44
N LEU A 51 -5.34 2.41 8.35
CA LEU A 51 -5.93 3.64 7.85
C LEU A 51 -7.33 3.41 7.27
N SER A 52 -7.62 2.21 6.75
CA SER A 52 -8.98 1.87 6.30
C SER A 52 -10.04 1.98 7.40
N GLU A 53 -9.66 2.04 8.68
CA GLU A 53 -10.59 2.23 9.81
C GLU A 53 -11.23 3.61 9.81
N GLN A 54 -10.58 4.57 9.14
CA GLN A 54 -11.00 5.97 9.09
C GLN A 54 -11.98 6.23 7.93
N LEU A 55 -12.31 5.19 7.16
CA LEU A 55 -13.29 5.25 6.08
C LEU A 55 -14.72 5.13 6.62
N SER A 56 -15.67 5.61 5.82
CA SER A 56 -17.10 5.47 6.10
C SER A 56 -17.52 3.98 6.18
N PRO A 57 -18.59 3.65 6.92
CA PRO A 57 -18.98 2.25 7.14
C PRO A 57 -19.38 1.45 5.89
N ALA A 58 -19.85 2.13 4.84
CA ALA A 58 -20.19 1.51 3.55
C ALA A 58 -19.15 1.95 2.51
N VAL A 59 -18.53 0.98 1.84
CA VAL A 59 -17.42 1.22 0.91
C VAL A 59 -17.60 0.42 -0.38
N ASP A 60 -17.09 0.96 -1.48
CA ASP A 60 -16.88 0.17 -2.69
C ASP A 60 -15.47 -0.42 -2.65
N LEU A 61 -15.30 -1.62 -3.20
CA LEU A 61 -14.02 -2.34 -3.23
C LEU A 61 -13.71 -2.79 -4.66
N VAL A 62 -12.49 -2.54 -5.09
CA VAL A 62 -11.90 -3.13 -6.30
C VAL A 62 -10.65 -3.92 -5.91
N VAL A 63 -10.57 -5.16 -6.41
CA VAL A 63 -9.39 -6.01 -6.29
C VAL A 63 -8.92 -6.36 -7.70
N ASP A 64 -7.72 -5.94 -8.06
CA ASP A 64 -7.11 -6.20 -9.37
C ASP A 64 -5.84 -7.05 -9.20
N ASP A 65 -5.97 -8.33 -9.51
CA ASP A 65 -4.91 -9.33 -9.53
C ASP A 65 -4.15 -9.22 -10.86
N ARG A 66 -3.12 -8.38 -10.87
CA ARG A 66 -2.27 -8.12 -12.04
C ARG A 66 -1.49 -9.35 -12.50
N ARG A 67 -1.19 -10.25 -11.56
CA ARG A 67 -0.48 -11.50 -11.82
C ARG A 67 -1.29 -12.42 -12.74
N ASN A 68 -2.58 -12.56 -12.47
CA ASN A 68 -3.45 -13.45 -13.25
C ASN A 68 -4.38 -12.71 -14.22
N GLY A 69 -4.38 -11.37 -14.20
CA GLY A 69 -5.24 -10.54 -15.04
C GLY A 69 -6.73 -10.68 -14.69
N ARG A 70 -7.05 -10.78 -13.40
CA ARG A 70 -8.43 -10.90 -12.91
C ARG A 70 -8.78 -9.67 -12.08
N THR A 71 -9.99 -9.18 -12.25
CA THR A 71 -10.49 -8.02 -11.50
C THR A 71 -11.85 -8.34 -10.91
N TRP A 72 -12.06 -7.92 -9.67
CA TRP A 72 -13.33 -8.04 -8.96
C TRP A 72 -13.76 -6.70 -8.39
N LYS A 73 -15.08 -6.46 -8.38
CA LYS A 73 -15.71 -5.26 -7.82
C LYS A 73 -16.89 -5.62 -6.93
N GLY A 74 -17.04 -4.90 -5.83
CA GLY A 74 -18.22 -4.92 -4.98
C GLY A 74 -18.58 -3.51 -4.54
N ASP A 75 -19.86 -3.23 -4.45
CA ASP A 75 -20.41 -1.91 -4.17
C ASP A 75 -21.14 -1.91 -2.83
N ALA A 76 -21.07 -0.81 -2.08
CA ALA A 76 -21.74 -0.61 -0.80
C ALA A 76 -21.52 -1.74 0.23
N LEU A 77 -20.31 -2.31 0.26
CA LEU A 77 -19.91 -3.34 1.20
C LEU A 77 -19.75 -2.79 2.62
N ALA A 78 -20.05 -3.61 3.62
CA ALA A 78 -19.77 -3.27 5.01
C ALA A 78 -18.24 -3.25 5.24
N LEU A 79 -17.71 -2.11 5.68
CA LEU A 79 -16.29 -1.93 5.98
C LEU A 79 -15.72 -3.00 6.93
N PRO A 80 -16.42 -3.46 7.99
CA PRO A 80 -15.92 -4.54 8.83
C PRO A 80 -15.60 -5.83 8.06
N ASP A 81 -16.43 -6.20 7.08
CA ASP A 81 -16.24 -7.42 6.28
C ASP A 81 -15.06 -7.26 5.32
N VAL A 82 -14.95 -6.08 4.68
CA VAL A 82 -13.79 -5.73 3.84
C VAL A 82 -12.49 -5.77 4.65
N ARG A 83 -12.51 -5.22 5.87
CA ARG A 83 -11.35 -5.24 6.78
C ARG A 83 -10.98 -6.66 7.22
N ASP A 84 -11.94 -7.52 7.53
CA ASP A 84 -11.66 -8.94 7.84
C ASP A 84 -10.99 -9.65 6.64
N ALA A 85 -11.49 -9.42 5.42
CA ALA A 85 -10.89 -9.97 4.21
C ALA A 85 -9.45 -9.48 3.99
N ILE A 86 -9.17 -8.19 4.22
CA ILE A 86 -7.81 -7.62 4.15
C ILE A 86 -6.94 -8.22 5.26
N ALA A 87 -7.43 -8.32 6.49
CA ALA A 87 -6.68 -8.87 7.61
C ALA A 87 -6.22 -10.32 7.36
N ARG A 88 -7.02 -11.12 6.64
CA ARG A 88 -6.68 -12.49 6.25
C ARG A 88 -5.68 -12.59 5.12
N THR A 89 -5.60 -11.58 4.26
CA THR A 89 -4.74 -11.58 3.06
C THR A 89 -3.47 -10.76 3.22
N LYS A 90 -3.39 -9.86 4.21
CA LYS A 90 -2.31 -8.87 4.36
C LYS A 90 -0.89 -9.44 4.38
N VAL A 91 -0.68 -10.59 5.04
CA VAL A 91 0.65 -11.23 5.11
C VAL A 91 1.07 -11.71 3.72
N LEU A 92 0.14 -12.34 2.98
CA LEU A 92 0.39 -12.81 1.62
C LEU A 92 0.58 -11.65 0.64
N LEU A 93 -0.18 -10.56 0.79
CA LEU A 93 0.01 -9.34 0.02
C LEU A 93 1.41 -8.75 0.22
N ALA A 94 1.85 -8.60 1.48
CA ALA A 94 3.18 -8.09 1.80
C ALA A 94 4.31 -8.98 1.26
N GLN A 95 4.11 -10.30 1.26
CA GLN A 95 5.10 -11.26 0.79
C GLN A 95 5.21 -11.33 -0.74
N HIS A 96 4.08 -11.28 -1.46
CA HIS A 96 4.04 -11.63 -2.88
C HIS A 96 3.75 -10.45 -3.81
N ALA A 97 3.18 -9.36 -3.31
CA ALA A 97 2.74 -8.22 -4.12
C ALA A 97 1.85 -8.66 -5.32
N GLY A 98 1.71 -7.80 -6.34
CA GLY A 98 1.03 -8.16 -7.59
C GLY A 98 -0.49 -8.08 -7.58
N VAL A 99 -1.08 -7.60 -6.48
CA VAL A 99 -2.52 -7.35 -6.35
C VAL A 99 -2.71 -5.89 -5.94
N GLU A 100 -3.54 -5.17 -6.68
CA GLU A 100 -4.05 -3.87 -6.27
C GLU A 100 -5.34 -4.04 -5.47
N VAL A 101 -5.45 -3.32 -4.36
CA VAL A 101 -6.67 -3.28 -3.54
C VAL A 101 -7.03 -1.82 -3.33
N SER A 102 -8.21 -1.43 -3.83
CA SER A 102 -8.71 -0.07 -3.75
C SER A 102 -10.06 -0.04 -3.03
N ILE A 103 -10.14 0.75 -1.97
CA ILE A 103 -11.35 0.97 -1.17
C ILE A 103 -11.81 2.41 -1.40
N TYR A 104 -13.06 2.60 -1.77
CA TYR A 104 -13.64 3.90 -2.12
C TYR A 104 -14.82 4.25 -1.22
N THR A 105 -14.93 5.54 -0.93
CA THR A 105 -16.14 6.18 -0.39
C THR A 105 -16.52 7.36 -1.29
N SER A 106 -17.54 8.13 -0.90
CA SER A 106 -17.88 9.40 -1.55
C SER A 106 -16.78 10.47 -1.47
N ASP A 107 -15.90 10.36 -0.48
CA ASP A 107 -15.00 11.44 -0.07
C ASP A 107 -13.53 11.02 -0.04
N ASP A 108 -13.25 9.72 0.06
CA ASP A 108 -11.91 9.20 0.21
C ASP A 108 -11.69 7.93 -0.62
N GLN A 109 -10.45 7.71 -1.02
CA GLN A 109 -9.97 6.48 -1.64
C GLN A 109 -8.64 6.07 -1.00
N LEU A 110 -8.54 4.81 -0.59
CA LEU A 110 -7.28 4.17 -0.21
C LEU A 110 -6.96 3.09 -1.23
N THR A 111 -5.80 3.18 -1.86
CA THR A 111 -5.32 2.20 -2.84
C THR A 111 -3.95 1.68 -2.44
N LEU A 112 -3.88 0.38 -2.13
CA LEU A 112 -2.63 -0.37 -2.10
C LEU A 112 -2.34 -0.87 -3.51
N ASN A 113 -1.31 -0.34 -4.16
CA ASN A 113 -0.97 -0.75 -5.52
C ASN A 113 -0.24 -2.12 -5.56
N PRO A 114 -0.07 -2.73 -6.75
CA PRO A 114 0.59 -4.03 -6.89
C PRO A 114 2.07 -4.04 -6.46
N TYR A 115 2.70 -2.90 -6.22
CA TYR A 115 4.09 -2.76 -5.78
C TYR A 115 4.22 -2.45 -4.29
N LEU A 116 3.10 -2.47 -3.57
CA LEU A 116 3.00 -2.15 -2.16
C LEU A 116 3.42 -0.69 -1.88
N GLU A 117 2.90 0.22 -2.70
CA GLU A 117 2.81 1.65 -2.43
C GLU A 117 1.36 1.98 -2.05
N LEU A 118 1.16 2.90 -1.12
CA LEU A 118 -0.17 3.32 -0.69
C LEU A 118 -0.48 4.72 -1.24
N PHE A 119 -1.56 4.83 -1.98
CA PHE A 119 -2.13 6.08 -2.46
C PHE A 119 -3.39 6.39 -1.68
N ILE A 120 -3.53 7.64 -1.28
CA ILE A 120 -4.71 8.15 -0.59
C ILE A 120 -5.18 9.37 -1.36
N TYR A 121 -6.45 9.40 -1.73
CA TYR A 121 -7.11 10.58 -2.29
C TYR A 121 -8.26 10.96 -1.37
N ALA A 122 -8.46 12.25 -1.13
CA ALA A 122 -9.48 12.73 -0.21
C ALA A 122 -9.96 14.13 -0.51
N ARG A 123 -11.19 14.47 -0.09
CA ARG A 123 -11.70 15.86 -0.16
C ARG A 123 -11.12 16.80 0.88
N THR A 124 -10.48 16.28 1.93
CA THR A 124 -9.92 17.09 3.03
C THR A 124 -8.49 16.68 3.33
N ASP A 125 -7.77 17.57 4.00
CA ASP A 125 -6.38 17.40 4.40
C ASP A 125 -6.20 16.44 5.59
N ARG A 126 -7.26 15.83 6.12
CA ARG A 126 -7.24 15.00 7.34
C ARG A 126 -6.16 13.91 7.35
N TRP A 127 -5.85 13.36 6.17
CA TRP A 127 -4.86 12.29 6.02
C TRP A 127 -3.43 12.74 6.27
N LEU A 128 -3.10 14.03 6.04
CA LEU A 128 -1.81 14.61 6.41
C LEU A 128 -1.52 14.34 7.89
N TYR A 129 -2.42 14.79 8.75
CA TYR A 129 -2.30 14.67 10.20
C TYR A 129 -2.35 13.22 10.68
N MET A 130 -3.14 12.37 10.03
CA MET A 130 -3.18 10.94 10.35
C MET A 130 -1.86 10.25 10.04
N LEU A 131 -1.24 10.55 8.88
CA LEU A 131 0.04 9.97 8.47
C LEU A 131 1.17 10.43 9.40
N GLU A 132 1.23 11.72 9.73
CA GLU A 132 2.16 12.26 10.72
C GLU A 132 1.96 11.59 12.09
N GLY A 133 0.72 11.43 12.54
CA GLY A 133 0.36 10.73 13.76
C GLY A 133 0.75 9.24 13.77
N LYS A 134 0.94 8.61 12.59
CA LYS A 134 1.48 7.25 12.45
C LYS A 134 3.01 7.20 12.38
N GLY A 135 3.68 8.34 12.56
CA GLY A 135 5.13 8.45 12.57
C GLY A 135 5.76 8.51 11.18
N LEU A 136 4.98 8.81 10.15
CA LEU A 136 5.52 9.09 8.83
C LEU A 136 5.90 10.56 8.73
N HIS A 137 6.85 10.86 7.86
CA HIS A 137 7.30 12.23 7.62
C HIS A 137 7.00 12.64 6.19
N GLU A 138 6.44 13.84 6.02
CA GLU A 138 6.26 14.43 4.71
C GLU A 138 7.63 14.70 4.05
N GLN A 139 7.74 14.39 2.77
CA GLN A 139 8.93 14.54 1.96
C GLN A 139 8.58 15.20 0.63
N ARG A 140 9.53 15.95 0.05
CA ARG A 140 9.36 16.56 -1.28
C ARG A 140 9.17 15.52 -2.39
N ALA A 141 9.73 14.33 -2.21
CA ALA A 141 9.63 13.23 -3.15
C ALA A 141 9.87 11.92 -2.40
N VAL A 142 9.15 10.88 -2.79
CA VAL A 142 9.38 9.49 -2.36
C VAL A 142 9.90 8.66 -3.52
N ARG A 143 10.72 7.65 -3.22
CA ARG A 143 11.29 6.77 -4.26
C ARG A 143 10.23 5.76 -4.70
N THR A 144 9.66 5.98 -5.88
CA THR A 144 8.67 5.06 -6.46
C THR A 144 9.29 3.80 -7.07
N LYS A 145 8.57 2.68 -6.98
CA LYS A 145 8.86 1.40 -7.63
C LYS A 145 8.00 1.17 -8.89
N SER A 146 6.92 1.91 -9.10
CA SER A 146 5.85 1.58 -10.06
C SER A 146 6.08 2.02 -11.51
N TRP A 147 7.18 2.73 -11.83
CA TRP A 147 7.40 3.32 -13.16
C TRP A 147 7.75 2.35 -14.31
N LYS A 148 7.82 1.04 -14.08
CA LYS A 148 8.05 0.03 -15.13
C LYS A 148 7.24 -1.22 -14.83
N VAL A 149 6.08 -1.35 -15.46
CA VAL A 149 5.15 -2.47 -15.23
C VAL A 149 5.22 -3.49 -16.35
N LYS A 150 5.52 -4.75 -16.02
CA LYS A 150 5.24 -5.93 -16.85
C LYS A 150 4.54 -7.00 -16.00
N ARG A 151 3.58 -7.72 -16.59
CA ARG A 151 2.92 -8.86 -15.92
C ARG A 151 3.94 -9.91 -15.43
N ASP A 152 5.04 -10.07 -16.17
CA ASP A 152 6.13 -11.00 -15.84
C ASP A 152 6.94 -10.58 -14.59
N ASP A 153 6.70 -9.39 -14.02
CA ASP A 153 7.41 -8.92 -12.82
C ASP A 153 6.94 -9.65 -11.54
N PHE A 154 5.79 -10.34 -11.60
CA PHE A 154 5.17 -10.97 -10.45
C PHE A 154 5.24 -12.52 -10.55
N PRO A 155 6.12 -13.20 -9.79
CA PRO A 155 6.32 -14.65 -9.87
C PRO A 155 5.14 -15.43 -9.23
N PRO A 156 4.70 -16.58 -9.78
CA PRO A 156 3.50 -17.29 -9.32
C PRO A 156 3.35 -17.39 -7.79
N ALA A 157 2.14 -17.11 -7.27
CA ALA A 157 1.86 -17.10 -5.83
C ALA A 157 0.52 -17.82 -5.52
N PRO A 158 0.46 -19.17 -5.63
CA PRO A 158 -0.79 -19.91 -5.54
C PRO A 158 -1.55 -19.73 -4.22
N GLU A 159 -0.84 -19.48 -3.12
CA GLU A 159 -1.43 -19.21 -1.81
C GLU A 159 -2.18 -17.87 -1.80
N LEU A 160 -1.56 -16.81 -2.34
CA LEU A 160 -2.21 -15.51 -2.51
C LEU A 160 -3.39 -15.62 -3.48
N ASP A 161 -3.23 -16.32 -4.61
CA ASP A 161 -4.28 -16.48 -5.62
C ASP A 161 -5.55 -17.11 -5.01
N ARG A 162 -5.39 -18.14 -4.17
CA ARG A 162 -6.50 -18.79 -3.45
C ARG A 162 -7.10 -17.87 -2.40
N ALA A 163 -6.27 -17.15 -1.66
CA ALA A 163 -6.72 -16.25 -0.61
C ALA A 163 -7.54 -15.08 -1.18
N ILE A 164 -7.12 -14.50 -2.31
CA ILE A 164 -7.85 -13.45 -3.02
C ILE A 164 -9.17 -13.99 -3.58
N ALA A 165 -9.16 -15.16 -4.22
CA ALA A 165 -10.40 -15.77 -4.71
C ALA A 165 -11.40 -16.04 -3.58
N SER A 166 -10.94 -16.55 -2.43
CA SER A 166 -11.78 -16.77 -1.25
C SER A 166 -12.29 -15.46 -0.64
N ALA A 167 -11.48 -14.40 -0.65
CA ALA A 167 -11.91 -13.07 -0.21
C ALA A 167 -12.99 -12.51 -1.13
N ALA A 168 -12.81 -12.61 -2.44
CA ALA A 168 -13.78 -12.17 -3.43
C ALA A 168 -15.11 -12.92 -3.29
N GLU A 169 -15.07 -14.24 -3.11
CA GLU A 169 -16.27 -15.06 -2.87
C GLU A 169 -16.98 -14.67 -1.57
N ARG A 170 -16.24 -14.53 -0.45
CA ARG A 170 -16.80 -14.17 0.85
C ARG A 170 -17.51 -12.82 0.83
N LEU A 171 -16.94 -11.86 0.11
CA LEU A 171 -17.50 -10.51 -0.02
C LEU A 171 -18.57 -10.41 -1.10
N GLY A 172 -18.84 -11.50 -1.84
CA GLY A 172 -19.80 -11.48 -2.96
C GLY A 172 -19.38 -10.57 -4.11
N LEU A 173 -18.07 -10.41 -4.35
CA LEU A 173 -17.57 -9.55 -5.42
C LEU A 173 -17.91 -10.14 -6.80
N THR A 174 -18.18 -9.26 -7.75
CA THR A 174 -18.46 -9.61 -9.15
C THR A 174 -17.22 -9.43 -10.01
N ALA A 175 -17.05 -10.27 -11.03
CA ALA A 175 -15.98 -10.08 -12.01
C ALA A 175 -16.23 -8.80 -12.83
N ALA A 176 -15.19 -8.00 -13.02
CA ALA A 176 -15.22 -6.74 -13.77
C ALA A 176 -14.46 -6.85 -15.09
#